data_AF-A0A6P7KLN4-F1
#
_entry.id   AF-A0A6P7KLN4-F1
#
_cell.length_a   1.000
_cell.length_b   1.000
_cell.length_c   1.000
_cell.angle_alpha   90.00
_cell.angle_beta   90.00
_cell.angle_gamma   90.00
#
_symmetry.space_group_name_H-M   'P 1'
#
loop_
_entity.id
_entity.type
_entity.pdbx_description
1 polymer ?
#
loop_
_entity_poly.entity_id
_entity_poly.type
_entity_poly.pdbx_seq_one_letter_code
_entity_poly.pdbx_strand_id
1 'polypeptide(L)'
;MVKHRTSVRSTKHRVCVRRRTIGGATKVSVLRNVSHPPVTVDVTPVTTTSSLDEHSEAEPSSSCMSETAYTKAKKKELRAWDSLKEDMLRVSYESSAPSTNICALCKEHAEYRCLECSSTNMFCETCITKTHRNSLHLPEKWNKTLYVTSPLELALRLPGEHCSHAVYARDMKIFVNTGQLCSFSVTLCTCEPETCTLLRYGIWPATPERPQTAFSIALLELFHYLSMECQVSVEGFCNMLRWKNNLSLSEVNMLYRALVGESISQFRHHHFRCRSLSGLCPSFDDGTTCPVCPKSNGNLIVTMDANFGLVRKRSSGSSLVEPLHGNRMFVREEDVQEYLSSHPDGSKPNEDCSNFKAGNLLRSQKNQQKLDVTGVFGVSCRHEIPLVFLNMTQGERLAYPMYIIKELLTRNQGKNLNLHVIYDIACVLSSHMHKKAEAMQQGVSLAVPAFHVFGHKLQCQVLYSTRRLKGFGLTDGEGMERLWSFLRRFARITKEMSPSHRLDLLTEALLYYGRRKTADIEVQLHHRWEKAEKVANLAKEELAAVLKEAPASVSEHTVQRWMETENEVARLTVLKTKIADSVPKWKRVYVTTLIELQQLKSCDHDSAVADEKKWTGNCCQIV
;
A
#
# COMPACT_ATOMS: atom_id res chain seq x y z
N MET A 1 -35.07 -20.59 77.60
CA MET A 1 -33.96 -19.63 77.73
C MET A 1 -33.65 -19.03 76.35
N VAL A 2 -33.20 -17.77 76.32
CA VAL A 2 -32.59 -16.99 75.21
C VAL A 2 -33.08 -17.22 73.76
N LYS A 3 -33.72 -16.19 73.19
CA LYS A 3 -33.92 -16.01 71.74
C LYS A 3 -32.65 -15.40 71.12
N HIS A 4 -32.24 -15.84 69.93
CA HIS A 4 -31.51 -14.98 69.00
C HIS A 4 -32.15 -15.00 67.61
N ARG A 5 -32.70 -13.83 67.21
CA ARG A 5 -33.04 -13.52 65.81
C ARG A 5 -31.87 -12.75 65.21
N THR A 6 -31.28 -13.25 64.13
CA THR A 6 -30.39 -12.48 63.25
C THR A 6 -31.11 -12.18 61.95
N SER A 7 -31.81 -11.04 61.89
CA SER A 7 -32.41 -10.57 60.63
C SER A 7 -31.37 -9.84 59.78
N VAL A 8 -30.76 -10.53 58.83
CA VAL A 8 -29.97 -9.86 57.78
C VAL A 8 -30.93 -9.21 56.79
N ARG A 9 -31.14 -7.89 56.92
CA ARG A 9 -31.87 -7.10 55.92
C ARG A 9 -31.03 -7.05 54.64
N SER A 10 -31.35 -7.90 53.67
CA SER A 10 -30.90 -7.76 52.29
C SER A 10 -31.44 -6.46 51.68
N THR A 11 -30.65 -5.39 51.72
CA THR A 11 -30.93 -4.15 51.00
C THR A 11 -30.74 -4.40 49.50
N LYS A 12 -31.85 -4.62 48.79
CA LYS A 12 -31.86 -4.70 47.32
C LYS A 12 -31.35 -3.38 46.72
N HIS A 13 -30.09 -3.34 46.32
CA HIS A 13 -29.50 -2.18 45.64
C HIS A 13 -30.04 -2.11 44.20
N ARG A 14 -30.76 -1.02 43.87
CA ARG A 14 -31.13 -0.72 42.48
C ARG A 14 -29.95 -0.10 41.77
N VAL A 15 -29.24 -0.85 40.93
CA VAL A 15 -28.20 -0.30 40.06
C VAL A 15 -28.88 0.43 38.89
N CYS A 16 -28.66 1.74 38.80
CA CYS A 16 -29.13 2.56 37.68
C CYS A 16 -28.11 2.47 36.54
N VAL A 17 -28.40 1.65 35.52
CA VAL A 17 -27.45 1.47 34.40
C VAL A 17 -27.62 2.61 33.41
N ARG A 18 -26.56 3.40 33.23
CA ARG A 18 -26.47 4.51 32.27
C ARG A 18 -25.24 4.32 31.39
N ARG A 19 -25.44 3.85 30.16
CA ARG A 19 -24.37 3.67 29.16
C ARG A 19 -24.26 4.95 28.33
N ARG A 20 -23.05 5.52 28.20
CA ARG A 20 -22.74 6.42 27.07
C ARG A 20 -22.77 5.56 25.80
N THR A 21 -23.79 5.72 24.97
CA THR A 21 -23.75 5.22 23.59
C THR A 21 -22.76 6.05 22.79
N ILE A 22 -21.98 5.40 21.91
CA ILE A 22 -21.16 6.11 20.92
C ILE A 22 -22.13 6.97 20.09
N GLY A 23 -21.96 8.30 20.11
CA GLY A 23 -22.77 9.26 19.37
C GLY A 23 -24.23 9.47 19.85
N GLY A 24 -24.60 9.14 21.10
CA GLY A 24 -26.00 9.31 21.55
C GLY A 24 -26.17 9.72 23.02
N ALA A 25 -27.30 10.37 23.31
CA ALA A 25 -27.68 10.78 24.67
C ALA A 25 -27.90 9.56 25.60
N THR A 26 -27.50 9.73 26.86
CA THR A 26 -27.53 8.70 27.90
C THR A 26 -28.91 8.08 28.10
N LYS A 27 -29.13 6.88 27.58
CA LYS A 27 -30.34 6.09 27.90
C LYS A 27 -30.24 5.58 29.34
N VAL A 28 -31.36 5.67 30.06
CA VAL A 28 -31.50 5.25 31.46
C VAL A 28 -32.44 4.06 31.51
N SER A 29 -31.98 2.94 32.05
CA SER A 29 -32.84 1.78 32.31
C SER A 29 -32.64 1.29 33.75
N VAL A 30 -33.75 0.86 34.36
CA VAL A 30 -33.79 0.35 35.74
C VAL A 30 -34.08 -1.15 35.68
N LEU A 31 -33.08 -1.96 35.97
CA LEU A 31 -33.30 -3.40 36.15
C LEU A 31 -34.10 -3.62 37.44
N ARG A 32 -35.28 -4.25 37.29
CA ARG A 32 -35.96 -4.93 38.41
C ARG A 32 -35.45 -6.37 38.42
N ASN A 33 -35.02 -6.88 39.57
CA ASN A 33 -34.77 -8.31 39.72
C ASN A 33 -36.11 -9.05 39.54
N VAL A 34 -36.29 -9.69 38.38
CA VAL A 34 -37.37 -10.65 38.15
C VAL A 34 -36.76 -12.04 38.24
N SER A 35 -37.01 -12.71 39.36
CA SER A 35 -36.77 -14.14 39.50
C SER A 35 -37.86 -14.89 38.73
N HIS A 36 -37.57 -15.35 37.52
CA HIS A 36 -38.45 -16.26 36.79
C HIS A 36 -38.12 -17.72 37.18
N PRO A 37 -39.14 -18.55 37.51
CA PRO A 37 -38.96 -19.99 37.57
C PRO A 37 -38.82 -20.56 36.15
N PRO A 38 -38.26 -21.78 35.98
CA PRO A 38 -38.14 -22.41 34.68
C PRO A 38 -39.53 -22.73 34.10
N VAL A 39 -39.79 -22.27 32.87
CA VAL A 39 -40.99 -22.64 32.12
C VAL A 39 -40.65 -23.80 31.21
N THR A 40 -41.09 -25.00 31.60
CA THR A 40 -41.20 -26.15 30.70
C THR A 40 -42.41 -25.95 29.79
N VAL A 41 -42.21 -25.98 28.48
CA VAL A 41 -43.30 -25.96 27.50
C VAL A 41 -43.40 -27.34 26.86
N ASP A 42 -44.31 -28.16 27.38
CA ASP A 42 -44.78 -29.35 26.67
C ASP A 42 -45.69 -28.91 25.52
N VAL A 43 -45.48 -29.49 24.34
CA VAL A 43 -46.33 -29.28 23.16
C VAL A 43 -46.96 -30.61 22.76
N THR A 44 -48.19 -30.84 23.21
CA THR A 44 -49.05 -31.90 22.67
C THR A 44 -49.84 -31.37 21.47
N PRO A 45 -49.95 -32.13 20.36
CA PRO A 45 -50.67 -31.68 19.18
C PRO A 45 -52.19 -31.82 19.36
N VAL A 46 -52.94 -30.80 18.95
CA VAL A 46 -54.40 -30.86 18.82
C VAL A 46 -54.76 -31.04 17.37
N THR A 47 -55.43 -32.15 17.06
CA THR A 47 -56.01 -32.45 15.74
C THR A 47 -57.37 -31.77 15.62
N THR A 48 -57.54 -30.89 14.63
CA THR A 48 -58.87 -30.53 14.11
C THR A 48 -58.83 -30.34 12.60
N THR A 49 -59.77 -31.01 11.94
CA THR A 49 -59.96 -31.04 10.48
C THR A 49 -60.84 -29.89 10.01
N SER A 50 -60.46 -29.22 8.91
CA SER A 50 -61.43 -28.62 7.98
C SER A 50 -60.81 -28.48 6.60
N SER A 51 -61.46 -29.09 5.61
CA SER A 51 -61.17 -28.99 4.18
C SER A 51 -61.53 -27.62 3.61
N LEU A 52 -60.76 -27.10 2.64
CA LEU A 52 -61.15 -27.11 1.22
C LEU A 52 -60.10 -26.43 0.31
N ASP A 53 -60.19 -26.83 -0.96
CA ASP A 53 -59.71 -26.22 -2.21
C ASP A 53 -58.21 -26.22 -2.56
N GLU A 54 -57.94 -26.99 -3.62
CA GLU A 54 -56.69 -27.14 -4.34
C GLU A 54 -56.49 -25.97 -5.31
N HIS A 55 -55.27 -25.43 -5.40
CA HIS A 55 -54.74 -24.99 -6.69
C HIS A 55 -53.24 -25.28 -6.75
N SER A 56 -52.82 -25.90 -7.86
CA SER A 56 -51.49 -26.42 -8.08
C SER A 56 -50.59 -25.41 -8.81
N GLU A 57 -49.47 -25.06 -8.19
CA GLU A 57 -48.31 -24.53 -8.89
C GLU A 57 -47.07 -25.37 -8.54
N ALA A 58 -46.31 -25.76 -9.57
CA ALA A 58 -45.25 -26.74 -9.44
C ALA A 58 -43.98 -26.15 -8.82
N GLU A 59 -43.39 -26.84 -7.83
CA GLU A 59 -42.05 -26.50 -7.36
C GLU A 59 -40.99 -26.74 -8.46
N PRO A 60 -40.10 -25.76 -8.74
CA PRO A 60 -38.89 -26.03 -9.51
C PRO A 60 -37.93 -26.86 -8.66
N SER A 61 -37.49 -28.00 -9.21
CA SER A 61 -36.61 -28.96 -8.53
C SER A 61 -35.32 -28.31 -8.02
N SER A 62 -35.25 -28.10 -6.70
CA SER A 62 -34.07 -27.59 -6.00
C SER A 62 -32.90 -28.55 -6.17
N SER A 63 -31.88 -28.16 -6.93
CA SER A 63 -30.65 -28.95 -7.07
C SER A 63 -29.96 -29.08 -5.71
N CYS A 64 -29.81 -30.31 -5.21
CA CYS A 64 -29.11 -30.61 -3.96
C CYS A 64 -27.60 -30.34 -4.11
N MET A 65 -27.19 -29.08 -3.98
CA MET A 65 -25.79 -28.70 -3.80
C MET A 65 -25.38 -29.04 -2.36
N SER A 66 -24.49 -30.02 -2.21
CA SER A 66 -23.97 -30.44 -0.90
C SER A 66 -23.30 -29.27 -0.17
N GLU A 67 -23.63 -29.11 1.12
CA GLU A 67 -23.18 -27.96 1.90
C GLU A 67 -21.64 -27.95 2.05
N THR A 68 -21.00 -26.87 1.62
CA THR A 68 -19.54 -26.75 1.68
C THR A 68 -19.02 -26.76 3.13
N ALA A 69 -17.78 -27.22 3.33
CA ALA A 69 -17.12 -27.19 4.63
C ALA A 69 -17.08 -25.77 5.24
N TYR A 70 -16.89 -24.74 4.41
CA TYR A 70 -16.96 -23.34 4.82
C TYR A 70 -18.36 -22.94 5.32
N THR A 71 -19.41 -23.27 4.55
CA THR A 71 -20.80 -22.97 4.93
C THR A 71 -21.17 -23.65 6.25
N LYS A 72 -20.81 -24.93 6.41
CA LYS A 72 -21.03 -25.70 7.64
C LYS A 72 -20.28 -25.11 8.84
N ALA A 73 -19.02 -24.70 8.66
CA ALA A 73 -18.24 -24.02 9.68
C ALA A 73 -18.87 -22.66 10.06
N LYS A 74 -19.30 -21.85 9.08
CA LYS A 74 -19.93 -20.55 9.33
C LYS A 74 -21.28 -20.70 10.06
N LYS A 75 -22.11 -21.69 9.72
CA LYS A 75 -23.35 -21.99 10.45
C LYS A 75 -23.08 -22.44 11.90
N LYS A 76 -22.01 -23.21 12.15
CA LYS A 76 -21.59 -23.57 13.51
C LYS A 76 -21.15 -22.33 14.30
N GLU A 77 -20.35 -21.45 13.69
CA GLU A 77 -19.89 -20.20 14.29
C GLU A 77 -21.06 -19.26 14.66
N LEU A 78 -22.00 -19.06 13.73
CA LEU A 78 -23.19 -18.23 13.96
C LEU A 78 -24.04 -18.74 15.13
N ARG A 79 -24.30 -20.06 15.19
CA ARG A 79 -25.03 -20.67 16.32
C ARG A 79 -24.30 -20.50 17.64
N ALA A 80 -22.97 -20.56 17.65
CA ALA A 80 -22.17 -20.31 18.85
C ALA A 80 -22.29 -18.84 19.31
N TRP A 81 -22.17 -17.87 18.39
CA TRP A 81 -22.41 -16.45 18.69
C TRP A 81 -23.83 -16.20 19.22
N ASP A 82 -24.85 -16.77 18.59
CA ASP A 82 -26.24 -16.63 19.03
C ASP A 82 -26.48 -17.20 20.43
N SER A 83 -25.81 -18.30 20.79
CA SER A 83 -25.91 -18.88 22.14
C SER A 83 -25.22 -18.05 23.23
N LEU A 84 -24.21 -17.24 22.88
CA LEU A 84 -23.37 -16.51 23.84
C LEU A 84 -23.68 -15.01 23.94
N LYS A 85 -24.32 -14.39 22.94
CA LYS A 85 -24.47 -12.93 22.84
C LYS A 85 -25.16 -12.29 24.06
N GLU A 86 -26.18 -12.94 24.63
CA GLU A 86 -26.90 -12.42 25.81
C GLU A 86 -26.08 -12.55 27.10
N ASP A 87 -25.29 -13.63 27.22
CA ASP A 87 -24.36 -13.81 28.33
C ASP A 87 -23.22 -12.78 28.28
N MET A 88 -22.65 -12.55 27.10
CA MET A 88 -21.66 -11.49 26.86
C MET A 88 -22.23 -10.10 27.19
N LEU A 89 -23.48 -9.84 26.82
CA LEU A 89 -24.15 -8.58 27.12
C LEU A 89 -24.39 -8.39 28.64
N ARG A 90 -24.81 -9.46 29.35
CA ARG A 90 -24.95 -9.47 30.81
C ARG A 90 -23.62 -9.14 31.51
N VAL A 91 -22.54 -9.84 31.16
CA VAL A 91 -21.20 -9.60 31.72
C VAL A 91 -20.71 -8.18 31.41
N SER A 92 -21.03 -7.63 30.23
CA SER A 92 -20.72 -6.24 29.89
C SER A 92 -21.47 -5.22 30.76
N TYR A 93 -22.69 -5.51 31.19
CA TYR A 93 -23.43 -4.64 32.13
C TYR A 93 -22.88 -4.75 33.56
N GLU A 94 -22.54 -5.96 34.01
CA GLU A 94 -21.91 -6.18 35.33
C GLU A 94 -20.56 -5.45 35.41
N SER A 95 -19.74 -5.54 34.35
CA SER A 95 -18.46 -4.83 34.22
C SER A 95 -18.58 -3.31 34.07
N SER A 96 -19.80 -2.77 33.93
CA SER A 96 -20.05 -1.32 33.88
C SER A 96 -20.10 -0.68 35.28
N ALA A 97 -20.11 -1.48 36.34
CA ALA A 97 -20.00 -1.06 37.74
C ALA A 97 -18.66 -1.58 38.35
N PRO A 98 -18.23 -1.09 39.53
CA PRO A 98 -17.09 -1.68 40.25
C PRO A 98 -17.41 -3.11 40.66
N SER A 99 -16.58 -4.08 40.25
CA SER A 99 -16.62 -5.46 40.75
C SER A 99 -16.10 -5.59 42.19
N THR A 100 -15.36 -4.58 42.66
CA THR A 100 -14.84 -4.43 44.01
C THR A 100 -14.78 -2.95 44.37
N ASN A 101 -14.76 -2.62 45.66
CA ASN A 101 -14.48 -1.29 46.19
C ASN A 101 -13.14 -1.25 46.94
N ILE A 102 -12.22 -2.19 46.65
CA ILE A 102 -10.91 -2.33 47.28
C ILE A 102 -9.82 -1.85 46.30
N CYS A 103 -8.90 -1.03 46.78
CA CYS A 103 -7.79 -0.53 46.00
C CYS A 103 -6.81 -1.67 45.67
N ALA A 104 -6.49 -1.85 44.39
CA ALA A 104 -5.54 -2.86 43.92
C ALA A 104 -4.16 -2.76 44.62
N LEU A 105 -3.73 -1.54 44.97
CA LEU A 105 -2.40 -1.26 45.55
C LEU A 105 -2.39 -1.30 47.08
N CYS A 106 -3.09 -0.39 47.75
CA CYS A 106 -3.03 -0.26 49.22
C CYS A 106 -4.12 -1.04 49.99
N LYS A 107 -5.05 -1.70 49.29
CA LYS A 107 -6.19 -2.45 49.85
C LYS A 107 -7.24 -1.61 50.62
N GLU A 108 -7.09 -0.28 50.67
CA GLU A 108 -8.09 0.65 51.19
C GLU A 108 -9.30 0.84 50.26
N HIS A 109 -10.33 1.55 50.73
CA HIS A 109 -11.52 1.86 49.92
C HIS A 109 -11.19 2.60 48.60
N ALA A 110 -11.81 2.16 47.51
CA ALA A 110 -11.54 2.61 46.15
C ALA A 110 -12.81 3.01 45.39
N GLU A 111 -12.75 4.17 44.74
CA GLU A 111 -13.83 4.72 43.91
C GLU A 111 -13.37 5.03 42.48
N TYR A 112 -12.07 4.95 42.18
CA TYR A 112 -11.51 5.36 40.90
C TYR A 112 -11.07 4.17 40.05
N ARG A 113 -11.13 4.30 38.73
CA ARG A 113 -10.51 3.36 37.76
C ARG A 113 -9.78 4.12 36.65
N CYS A 114 -8.91 3.43 35.94
CA CYS A 114 -8.35 3.91 34.67
C CYS A 114 -8.34 2.77 33.66
N LEU A 115 -9.17 2.89 32.60
CA LEU A 115 -9.34 1.86 31.58
C LEU A 115 -8.07 1.64 30.72
N GLU A 116 -7.18 2.64 30.65
CA GLU A 116 -5.88 2.52 29.98
C GLU A 116 -4.85 1.74 30.83
N CYS A 117 -5.00 1.70 32.15
CA CYS A 117 -4.17 0.89 33.04
C CYS A 117 -4.74 -0.51 33.30
N SER A 118 -6.06 -0.65 33.41
CA SER A 118 -6.74 -1.92 33.67
C SER A 118 -8.26 -1.79 33.51
N SER A 119 -8.90 -2.82 32.97
CA SER A 119 -10.36 -2.95 32.93
C SER A 119 -10.99 -3.37 34.26
N THR A 120 -10.20 -3.89 35.21
CA THR A 120 -10.70 -4.53 36.44
C THR A 120 -10.20 -3.89 37.74
N ASN A 121 -9.05 -3.22 37.73
CA ASN A 121 -8.46 -2.65 38.95
C ASN A 121 -9.16 -1.34 39.37
N MET A 122 -9.50 -1.29 40.65
CA MET A 122 -9.99 -0.09 41.34
C MET A 122 -8.86 0.54 42.17
N PHE A 123 -8.93 1.85 42.36
CA PHE A 123 -7.94 2.65 43.07
C PHE A 123 -8.58 3.63 44.05
N CYS A 124 -7.92 3.86 45.19
CA CYS A 124 -8.19 5.02 46.02
C CYS A 124 -7.55 6.27 45.39
N GLU A 125 -7.98 7.45 45.85
CA GLU A 125 -7.54 8.73 45.27
C GLU A 125 -6.01 8.93 45.34
N THR A 126 -5.42 8.65 46.50
CA THR A 126 -3.96 8.76 46.71
C THR A 126 -3.18 7.84 45.79
N CYS A 127 -3.64 6.59 45.63
CA CYS A 127 -2.98 5.60 44.78
C CYS A 127 -3.08 5.95 43.30
N ILE A 128 -4.24 6.42 42.82
CA ILE A 128 -4.38 6.75 41.40
C ILE A 128 -3.62 8.03 41.05
N THR A 129 -3.67 9.08 41.89
CA THR A 129 -2.89 10.31 41.69
C THR A 129 -1.38 10.04 41.71
N LYS A 130 -0.90 9.14 42.59
CA LYS A 130 0.51 8.76 42.63
C LYS A 130 0.96 7.98 41.38
N THR A 131 0.15 7.03 40.89
CA THR A 131 0.50 6.24 39.69
C THR A 131 0.28 6.99 38.38
N HIS A 132 -0.59 8.01 38.37
CA HIS A 132 -0.90 8.82 37.19
C HIS A 132 -0.18 10.17 37.19
N ARG A 133 0.84 10.37 38.05
CA ARG A 133 1.70 11.54 37.99
C ARG A 133 2.34 11.63 36.60
N ASN A 134 2.13 12.76 35.92
CA ASN A 134 2.56 13.00 34.54
C ASN A 134 1.99 11.99 33.50
N SER A 135 0.85 11.36 33.80
CA SER A 135 0.13 10.51 32.84
C SER A 135 -0.87 11.33 32.02
N LEU A 136 -1.06 10.91 30.75
CA LEU A 136 -2.10 11.43 29.87
C LEU A 136 -3.41 10.61 29.94
N HIS A 137 -3.44 9.53 30.74
CA HIS A 137 -4.63 8.72 30.89
C HIS A 137 -5.76 9.50 31.54
N LEU A 138 -7.01 9.09 31.30
CA LEU A 138 -8.18 9.72 31.89
C LEU A 138 -8.88 8.81 32.91
N PRO A 139 -8.52 8.91 34.21
CA PRO A 139 -9.27 8.26 35.28
C PRO A 139 -10.74 8.64 35.32
N GLU A 140 -11.56 7.69 35.78
CA GLU A 140 -12.98 7.89 36.06
C GLU A 140 -13.26 7.64 37.54
N LYS A 141 -14.18 8.42 38.12
CA LYS A 141 -14.70 8.24 39.48
C LYS A 141 -16.08 7.59 39.46
N TRP A 142 -16.29 6.57 40.27
CA TRP A 142 -17.60 5.97 40.52
C TRP A 142 -18.46 6.89 41.39
N ASN A 143 -19.60 7.36 40.88
CA ASN A 143 -20.51 8.24 41.62
C ASN A 143 -21.69 7.50 42.30
N LYS A 144 -21.55 6.19 42.54
CA LYS A 144 -22.61 5.25 42.99
C LYS A 144 -23.66 4.89 41.93
N THR A 145 -23.68 5.54 40.76
CA THR A 145 -24.58 5.19 39.65
C THR A 145 -23.85 4.89 38.33
N LEU A 146 -22.80 5.65 38.03
CA LEU A 146 -22.00 5.53 36.83
C LEU A 146 -20.59 6.08 37.06
N TYR A 147 -19.67 5.73 36.17
CA TYR A 147 -18.35 6.33 36.10
C TYR A 147 -18.42 7.69 35.40
N VAL A 148 -18.02 8.75 36.13
CA VAL A 148 -17.84 10.10 35.60
C VAL A 148 -16.36 10.39 35.39
N THR A 149 -16.02 11.36 34.52
CA THR A 149 -14.67 11.92 34.45
C THR A 149 -14.20 12.29 35.85
N SER A 150 -12.99 11.87 36.23
CA SER A 150 -12.44 12.16 37.55
C SER A 150 -12.30 13.67 37.79
N PRO A 151 -12.56 14.18 39.01
CA PRO A 151 -12.29 15.57 39.40
C PRO A 151 -10.80 15.84 39.67
N LEU A 152 -9.92 14.84 39.48
CA LEU A 152 -8.48 14.99 39.70
C LEU A 152 -7.87 16.04 38.78
N GLU A 153 -6.93 16.81 39.32
CA GLU A 153 -6.16 17.80 38.56
C GLU A 153 -5.35 17.11 37.46
N LEU A 154 -5.60 17.48 36.21
CA LEU A 154 -4.79 17.08 35.06
C LEU A 154 -3.57 18.00 34.98
N ALA A 155 -2.43 17.56 35.50
CA ALA A 155 -1.21 18.35 35.56
C ALA A 155 0.03 17.56 35.12
N LEU A 156 0.91 18.22 34.37
CA LEU A 156 2.23 17.72 33.98
C LEU A 156 3.29 18.54 34.73
N ARG A 157 4.09 17.89 35.56
CA ARG A 157 5.01 18.53 36.51
C ARG A 157 6.45 18.10 36.25
N LEU A 158 7.39 19.04 36.26
CA LEU A 158 8.78 18.78 35.89
C LEU A 158 9.41 17.65 36.74
N PRO A 159 10.21 16.77 36.13
CA PRO A 159 11.06 15.84 36.86
C PRO A 159 12.34 16.52 37.34
N GLY A 160 12.79 16.23 38.57
CA GLY A 160 14.06 16.73 39.11
C GLY A 160 13.99 18.14 39.70
N GLU A 161 15.17 18.68 40.06
CA GLU A 161 15.32 19.99 40.69
C GLU A 161 15.57 21.08 39.64
N HIS A 162 14.64 22.04 39.54
CA HIS A 162 14.76 23.23 38.69
C HIS A 162 14.90 24.52 39.52
N CYS A 163 15.39 24.41 40.76
CA CYS A 163 15.35 25.45 41.79
C CYS A 163 16.13 26.74 41.42
N SER A 164 17.08 26.67 40.50
CA SER A 164 17.88 27.80 39.99
C SER A 164 17.26 28.54 38.80
N HIS A 165 16.11 28.10 38.30
CA HIS A 165 15.52 28.56 37.04
C HIS A 165 14.11 29.12 37.25
N ALA A 166 13.67 30.02 36.37
CA ALA A 166 12.27 30.45 36.37
C ALA A 166 11.38 29.30 35.86
N VAL A 167 10.53 28.79 36.75
CA VAL A 167 9.53 27.75 36.50
C VAL A 167 8.14 28.40 36.52
N TYR A 168 7.28 28.02 35.57
CA TYR A 168 5.92 28.54 35.45
C TYR A 168 4.96 27.46 34.94
N ALA A 169 3.67 27.64 35.20
CA ALA A 169 2.62 26.78 34.66
C ALA A 169 1.92 27.46 33.48
N ARG A 170 1.44 26.66 32.52
CA ARG A 170 0.53 27.10 31.46
C ARG A 170 -0.56 26.06 31.23
N ASP A 171 -1.80 26.51 31.16
CA ASP A 171 -2.90 25.66 30.73
C ASP A 171 -2.84 25.42 29.23
N MET A 172 -2.82 24.14 28.84
CA MET A 172 -2.77 23.68 27.45
C MET A 172 -3.93 22.74 27.14
N LYS A 173 -4.45 22.80 25.92
CA LYS A 173 -5.43 21.86 25.40
C LYS A 173 -4.71 20.67 24.76
N ILE A 174 -4.81 19.50 25.37
CA ILE A 174 -4.10 18.29 24.94
C ILE A 174 -5.09 17.27 24.40
N PHE A 175 -4.85 16.77 23.19
CA PHE A 175 -5.48 15.56 22.68
C PHE A 175 -4.71 14.34 23.22
N VAL A 176 -5.27 13.66 24.23
CA VAL A 176 -4.63 12.52 24.88
C VAL A 176 -4.66 11.25 24.01
N ASN A 177 -4.10 10.13 24.49
CA ASN A 177 -4.01 8.84 23.77
C ASN A 177 -5.34 8.41 23.10
N THR A 178 -6.46 8.60 23.79
CA THR A 178 -7.80 8.24 23.32
C THR A 178 -8.36 9.22 22.27
N GLY A 179 -7.63 10.28 21.94
CA GLY A 179 -8.02 11.39 21.08
C GLY A 179 -9.07 12.33 21.70
N GLN A 180 -9.36 12.19 22.99
CA GLN A 180 -10.20 13.14 23.72
C GLN A 180 -9.41 14.42 23.99
N LEU A 181 -10.09 15.57 23.90
CA LEU A 181 -9.52 16.87 24.24
C LEU A 181 -9.70 17.16 25.73
N CYS A 182 -8.62 17.52 26.41
CA CYS A 182 -8.59 17.85 27.84
C CYS A 182 -7.71 19.08 28.09
N SER A 183 -8.02 19.86 29.13
CA SER A 183 -7.13 20.93 29.62
C SER A 183 -6.18 20.37 30.66
N PHE A 184 -4.88 20.60 30.49
CA PHE A 184 -3.84 20.25 31.46
C PHE A 184 -3.10 21.50 31.90
N SER A 185 -2.76 21.60 33.19
CA SER A 185 -1.80 22.59 33.66
C SER A 185 -0.39 22.04 33.52
N VAL A 186 0.41 22.62 32.61
CA VAL A 186 1.73 22.13 32.21
C VAL A 186 2.81 22.99 32.83
N THR A 187 3.66 22.38 33.64
CA THR A 187 4.83 23.03 34.26
C THR A 187 5.98 23.06 33.26
N LEU A 188 6.52 24.25 33.03
CA LEU A 188 7.59 24.55 32.09
C LEU A 188 8.74 25.24 32.82
N CYS A 189 9.95 25.15 32.25
CA CYS A 189 11.14 25.79 32.80
C CYS A 189 11.85 26.61 31.71
N THR A 190 12.46 27.72 32.11
CA THR A 190 13.29 28.56 31.23
C THR A 190 14.66 27.94 30.86
N CYS A 191 15.02 26.77 31.41
CA CYS A 191 16.30 26.12 31.14
C CYS A 191 16.39 25.36 29.79
N GLU A 192 15.25 25.08 29.14
CA GLU A 192 15.20 24.46 27.81
C GLU A 192 14.01 25.00 26.99
N PRO A 193 13.99 24.85 25.66
CA PRO A 193 12.81 25.20 24.86
C PRO A 193 11.58 24.42 25.32
N GLU A 194 10.41 25.09 25.36
CA GLU A 194 9.16 24.47 25.83
C GLU A 194 8.83 23.16 25.08
N THR A 195 9.14 23.11 23.78
CA THR A 195 8.96 21.92 22.94
C THR A 195 9.77 20.71 23.42
N CYS A 196 10.98 20.92 23.96
CA CYS A 196 11.80 19.86 24.54
C CYS A 196 11.15 19.31 25.82
N THR A 197 10.66 20.18 26.71
CA THR A 197 9.94 19.77 27.92
C THR A 197 8.66 19.00 27.57
N LEU A 198 7.91 19.44 26.56
CA LEU A 198 6.71 18.75 26.08
C LEU A 198 7.03 17.34 25.55
N LEU A 199 8.12 17.17 24.80
CA LEU A 199 8.59 15.84 24.38
C LEU A 199 8.90 14.92 25.56
N ARG A 200 9.49 15.44 26.65
CA ARG A 200 9.75 14.67 27.89
C ARG A 200 8.47 14.21 28.58
N TYR A 201 7.35 14.92 28.42
CA TYR A 201 6.02 14.51 28.87
C TYR A 201 5.29 13.58 27.89
N GLY A 202 5.91 13.16 26.78
CA GLY A 202 5.28 12.31 25.77
C GLY A 202 4.25 13.02 24.89
N ILE A 203 4.33 14.36 24.79
CA ILE A 203 3.41 15.17 23.99
C ILE A 203 4.13 16.00 22.92
N TRP A 204 3.50 16.07 21.75
CA TRP A 204 3.96 16.85 20.60
C TRP A 204 3.18 18.18 20.48
N PRO A 205 3.86 19.33 20.35
CA PRO A 205 3.20 20.63 20.29
C PRO A 205 2.59 20.95 18.91
N ALA A 206 1.44 21.64 18.90
CA ALA A 206 0.84 22.15 17.66
C ALA A 206 1.60 23.34 17.06
N THR A 207 2.36 24.09 17.87
CA THR A 207 3.19 25.23 17.46
C THR A 207 4.54 25.20 18.19
N PRO A 208 5.65 25.61 17.57
CA PRO A 208 6.97 25.59 18.22
C PRO A 208 7.09 26.67 19.30
N GLU A 209 6.46 27.82 19.08
CA GLU A 209 6.44 28.93 20.04
C GLU A 209 5.12 28.96 20.81
N ARG A 210 5.24 29.24 22.11
CA ARG A 210 4.15 29.39 23.09
C ARG A 210 2.96 28.42 22.89
N PRO A 211 3.18 27.09 22.73
CA PRO A 211 2.12 26.12 22.52
C PRO A 211 0.96 26.28 23.50
N GLN A 212 -0.25 26.30 22.92
CA GLN A 212 -1.55 26.24 23.61
C GLN A 212 -2.30 24.94 23.32
N THR A 213 -1.90 24.21 22.27
CA THR A 213 -2.47 22.92 21.89
C THR A 213 -1.34 21.91 21.70
N ALA A 214 -1.55 20.68 22.16
CA ALA A 214 -0.61 19.57 22.01
C ALA A 214 -1.34 18.24 21.79
N PHE A 215 -0.58 17.21 21.42
CA PHE A 215 -1.07 15.86 21.13
C PHE A 215 -0.24 14.85 21.90
N SER A 216 -0.83 13.77 22.38
CA SER A 216 -0.07 12.57 22.74
C SER A 216 0.75 12.09 21.53
N ILE A 217 2.03 11.77 21.75
CA ILE A 217 2.88 11.16 20.72
C ILE A 217 2.23 9.85 20.23
N ALA A 218 1.69 9.01 21.12
CA ALA A 218 1.02 7.77 20.76
C ALA A 218 -0.22 7.98 19.87
N LEU A 219 -0.93 9.11 20.03
CA LEU A 219 -2.05 9.48 19.14
C LEU A 219 -1.56 9.84 17.73
N LEU A 220 -0.44 10.56 17.63
CA LEU A 220 0.15 10.92 16.33
C LEU A 220 0.85 9.74 15.64
N GLU A 221 1.43 8.81 16.40
CA GLU A 221 1.94 7.53 15.89
C GLU A 221 0.81 6.71 15.29
N LEU A 222 -0.31 6.54 16.00
CA LEU A 222 -1.51 5.90 15.48
C LEU A 222 -1.98 6.57 14.18
N PHE A 223 -1.99 7.92 14.14
CA PHE A 223 -2.34 8.64 12.92
C PHE A 223 -1.32 8.42 11.78
N HIS A 224 -0.02 8.34 12.06
CA HIS A 224 1.01 8.02 11.06
C HIS A 224 0.76 6.62 10.45
N TYR A 225 0.54 5.59 11.26
CA TYR A 225 0.25 4.24 10.74
C TYR A 225 -1.07 4.17 9.96
N LEU A 226 -2.13 4.85 10.43
CA LEU A 226 -3.39 4.98 9.67
C LEU A 226 -3.21 5.77 8.36
N SER A 227 -2.30 6.74 8.32
CA SER A 227 -1.92 7.46 7.09
C SER A 227 -1.16 6.55 6.12
N MET A 228 -0.23 5.73 6.60
CA MET A 228 0.64 4.89 5.77
C MET A 228 -0.07 3.65 5.23
N GLU A 229 -0.74 2.88 6.09
CA GLU A 229 -1.36 1.60 5.70
C GLU A 229 -2.78 1.77 5.14
N CYS A 230 -3.56 2.67 5.74
CA CYS A 230 -4.99 2.86 5.42
C CYS A 230 -5.28 4.14 4.60
N GLN A 231 -4.29 5.01 4.37
CA GLN A 231 -4.40 6.30 3.68
C GLN A 231 -5.55 7.16 4.21
N VAL A 232 -5.69 7.16 5.54
CA VAL A 232 -6.57 8.09 6.25
C VAL A 232 -6.03 9.51 6.06
N SER A 233 -6.86 10.40 5.52
CA SER A 233 -6.54 11.83 5.42
C SER A 233 -6.61 12.50 6.79
N VAL A 234 -5.99 13.68 6.95
CA VAL A 234 -6.13 14.51 8.16
C VAL A 234 -7.60 14.76 8.48
N GLU A 235 -8.41 15.10 7.47
CA GLU A 235 -9.86 15.28 7.60
C GLU A 235 -10.56 14.01 8.10
N GLY A 236 -10.23 12.84 7.53
CA GLY A 236 -10.81 11.56 7.94
C GLY A 236 -10.48 11.21 9.39
N PHE A 237 -9.25 11.47 9.82
CA PHE A 237 -8.82 11.29 11.21
C PHE A 237 -9.53 12.27 12.16
N CYS A 238 -9.65 13.54 11.79
CA CYS A 238 -10.37 14.56 12.57
C CYS A 238 -11.85 14.19 12.75
N ASN A 239 -12.50 13.73 11.67
CA ASN A 239 -13.90 13.29 11.71
C ASN A 239 -14.08 11.99 12.53
N MET A 240 -13.13 11.05 12.46
CA MET A 240 -13.14 9.86 13.32
C MET A 240 -13.06 10.25 14.80
N LEU A 241 -12.12 11.13 15.18
CA LEU A 241 -12.00 11.62 16.56
C LEU A 241 -13.22 12.43 17.01
N ARG A 242 -13.83 13.21 16.10
CA ARG A 242 -15.10 13.92 16.36
C ARG A 242 -16.19 12.96 16.84
N TRP A 243 -16.47 11.92 16.07
CA TRP A 243 -17.57 11.00 16.37
C TRP A 243 -17.25 10.03 17.51
N LYS A 244 -15.97 9.66 17.67
CA LYS A 244 -15.52 8.85 18.79
C LYS A 244 -15.67 9.58 20.14
N ASN A 245 -15.28 10.86 20.19
CA ASN A 245 -15.15 11.61 21.44
C ASN A 245 -16.19 12.73 21.63
N ASN A 246 -17.16 12.85 20.71
CA ASN A 246 -18.22 13.87 20.66
C ASN A 246 -17.69 15.32 20.65
N LEU A 247 -16.59 15.56 19.92
CA LEU A 247 -16.00 16.90 19.82
C LEU A 247 -16.96 17.88 19.12
N SER A 248 -17.03 19.10 19.65
CA SER A 248 -17.77 20.20 19.05
C SER A 248 -17.11 20.68 17.74
N LEU A 249 -17.87 21.41 16.91
CA LEU A 249 -17.37 21.90 15.61
C LEU A 249 -16.12 22.80 15.77
N SER A 250 -16.05 23.61 16.82
CA SER A 250 -14.89 24.48 17.10
C SER A 250 -13.64 23.69 17.50
N GLU A 251 -13.80 22.60 18.26
CA GLU A 251 -12.70 21.71 18.66
C GLU A 251 -12.18 20.89 17.47
N VAL A 252 -13.06 20.43 16.58
CA VAL A 252 -12.66 19.74 15.34
C VAL A 252 -11.95 20.71 14.39
N ASN A 253 -12.42 21.96 14.28
CA ASN A 253 -11.74 23.00 13.49
C ASN A 253 -10.40 23.44 14.11
N MET A 254 -10.22 23.29 15.44
CA MET A 254 -8.93 23.46 16.11
C MET A 254 -7.99 22.29 15.77
N LEU A 255 -8.45 21.05 15.97
CA LEU A 255 -7.73 19.82 15.64
C LEU A 255 -7.25 19.82 14.18
N TYR A 256 -8.13 20.10 13.24
CA TYR A 256 -7.81 20.13 11.81
C TYR A 256 -6.76 21.19 11.47
N ARG A 257 -6.89 22.42 12.00
CA ARG A 257 -5.87 23.47 11.76
C ARG A 257 -4.52 23.12 12.36
N ALA A 258 -4.50 22.54 13.56
CA ALA A 258 -3.26 22.11 14.21
C ALA A 258 -2.57 20.93 13.49
N LEU A 259 -3.33 20.04 12.84
CA LEU A 259 -2.81 18.91 12.06
C LEU A 259 -2.55 19.22 10.57
N VAL A 260 -3.11 20.30 10.00
CA VAL A 260 -2.81 20.73 8.62
C VAL A 260 -1.62 21.70 8.56
N GLY A 261 -1.31 22.38 9.66
CA GLY A 261 -0.06 23.15 9.78
C GLY A 261 1.18 22.26 9.85
N GLU A 262 2.36 22.90 9.86
CA GLU A 262 3.68 22.24 9.81
C GLU A 262 3.91 21.19 10.91
N SER A 263 3.19 21.27 12.04
CA SER A 263 3.34 20.36 13.18
C SER A 263 3.28 18.87 12.79
N ILE A 264 2.38 18.46 11.87
CA ILE A 264 2.33 17.05 11.45
C ILE A 264 3.52 16.63 10.59
N SER A 265 3.98 17.51 9.70
CA SER A 265 5.13 17.26 8.81
C SER A 265 6.40 17.13 9.65
N GLN A 266 6.57 18.05 10.62
CA GLN A 266 7.65 18.00 11.60
C GLN A 266 7.57 16.75 12.49
N PHE A 267 6.38 16.37 12.97
CA PHE A 267 6.20 15.13 13.75
C PHE A 267 6.62 13.89 12.96
N ARG A 268 6.12 13.74 11.72
CA ARG A 268 6.42 12.56 10.89
C ARG A 268 7.89 12.48 10.54
N HIS A 269 8.52 13.62 10.22
CA HIS A 269 9.95 13.69 9.97
C HIS A 269 10.78 13.37 11.24
N HIS A 270 10.37 13.88 12.41
CA HIS A 270 10.97 13.54 13.69
C HIS A 270 10.86 12.04 14.00
N HIS A 271 9.66 11.47 13.88
CA HIS A 271 9.41 10.03 14.05
C HIS A 271 10.25 9.19 13.06
N PHE A 272 10.39 9.62 11.81
CA PHE A 272 11.32 9.01 10.86
C PHE A 272 12.77 9.05 11.35
N ARG A 273 13.27 10.20 11.83
CA ARG A 273 14.65 10.36 12.30
C ARG A 273 14.93 9.57 13.57
N CYS A 274 14.01 9.53 14.53
CA CYS A 274 14.13 8.70 15.72
C CYS A 274 14.19 7.20 15.38
N ARG A 275 13.39 6.75 14.39
CA ARG A 275 13.35 5.35 13.95
C ARG A 275 14.53 4.94 13.06
N SER A 276 15.11 5.86 12.29
CA SER A 276 16.26 5.59 11.39
C SER A 276 17.61 5.96 12.00
N LEU A 277 17.62 6.69 13.12
CA LEU A 277 18.80 7.38 13.68
C LEU A 277 19.51 8.32 12.68
N SER A 278 18.79 8.75 11.64
CA SER A 278 19.31 9.58 10.55
C SER A 278 19.80 10.94 11.08
N GLY A 279 21.09 11.19 10.87
CA GLY A 279 21.81 12.36 11.36
C GLY A 279 22.44 12.22 12.76
N LEU A 280 22.22 11.10 13.48
CA LEU A 280 22.95 10.79 14.72
C LEU A 280 24.14 9.86 14.45
N CYS A 281 24.00 8.89 13.55
CA CYS A 281 25.07 7.98 13.20
C CYS A 281 25.00 7.63 11.69
N PRO A 282 25.93 8.14 10.86
CA PRO A 282 25.87 7.99 9.39
C PRO A 282 25.98 6.56 8.85
N SER A 283 26.34 5.57 9.67
CA SER A 283 26.45 4.17 9.25
C SER A 283 25.13 3.40 9.25
N PHE A 284 24.05 3.96 9.82
CA PHE A 284 22.73 3.32 9.77
C PHE A 284 22.02 3.62 8.43
N ASP A 285 21.46 2.58 7.82
CA ASP A 285 20.59 2.74 6.66
C ASP A 285 19.31 3.48 7.04
N ASP A 286 19.01 4.56 6.32
CA ASP A 286 17.82 5.36 6.55
C ASP A 286 16.56 4.77 5.89
N GLY A 287 16.72 3.64 5.19
CA GLY A 287 15.67 2.87 4.52
C GLY A 287 15.64 3.11 3.01
N THR A 288 16.62 3.82 2.46
CA THR A 288 16.82 3.98 1.01
C THR A 288 17.59 2.83 0.38
N THR A 289 18.35 2.05 1.17
CA THR A 289 19.23 1.01 0.63
C THR A 289 18.59 -0.38 0.75
N CYS A 290 18.33 -1.04 -0.38
CA CYS A 290 17.93 -2.45 -0.35
C CYS A 290 19.02 -3.32 0.33
N PRO A 291 18.71 -4.10 1.39
CA PRO A 291 19.73 -4.87 2.12
C PRO A 291 20.37 -5.97 1.25
N VAL A 292 19.60 -6.56 0.33
CA VAL A 292 20.00 -7.74 -0.48
C VAL A 292 20.68 -7.37 -1.81
N CYS A 293 20.50 -6.15 -2.33
CA CYS A 293 21.13 -5.75 -3.59
C CYS A 293 22.67 -5.74 -3.48
N PRO A 294 23.39 -6.11 -4.55
CA PRO A 294 24.86 -6.08 -4.56
C PRO A 294 25.36 -4.65 -4.32
N LYS A 295 26.34 -4.51 -3.43
CA LYS A 295 26.83 -3.21 -2.93
C LYS A 295 28.01 -2.66 -3.71
N SER A 296 28.87 -3.52 -4.24
CA SER A 296 30.15 -3.18 -4.87
C SER A 296 30.47 -4.00 -6.12
N ASN A 297 29.99 -5.24 -6.22
CA ASN A 297 30.24 -6.14 -7.34
C ASN A 297 28.99 -7.00 -7.64
N GLY A 298 28.66 -7.19 -8.93
CA GLY A 298 27.58 -8.09 -9.37
C GLY A 298 26.51 -7.46 -10.26
N ASN A 299 25.30 -8.05 -10.28
CA ASN A 299 24.19 -7.65 -11.15
C ASN A 299 23.10 -6.91 -10.36
N LEU A 300 22.96 -5.61 -10.58
CA LEU A 300 21.88 -4.80 -10.02
C LEU A 300 20.68 -4.84 -10.99
N ILE A 301 19.66 -5.63 -10.66
CA ILE A 301 18.42 -5.73 -11.44
C ILE A 301 17.38 -4.75 -10.88
N VAL A 302 16.81 -3.92 -11.76
CA VAL A 302 15.81 -2.88 -11.44
C VAL A 302 14.64 -2.88 -12.42
N THR A 303 13.45 -2.50 -11.98
CA THR A 303 12.28 -2.22 -12.83
C THR A 303 11.94 -0.74 -12.75
N MET A 304 11.69 -0.10 -13.90
CA MET A 304 11.22 1.28 -14.01
C MET A 304 9.80 1.34 -14.59
N ASP A 305 8.97 2.29 -14.14
CA ASP A 305 7.66 2.58 -14.74
C ASP A 305 7.15 4.02 -14.44
N ALA A 306 6.06 4.44 -15.09
CA ALA A 306 5.39 5.74 -14.98
C ALA A 306 3.96 5.65 -14.38
N ASN A 307 3.71 6.37 -13.28
CA ASN A 307 2.41 6.45 -12.64
C ASN A 307 1.67 7.77 -12.91
N PHE A 308 0.87 7.80 -13.98
CA PHE A 308 0.00 8.92 -14.38
C PHE A 308 -1.21 9.16 -13.44
N GLY A 309 -1.40 8.31 -12.42
CA GLY A 309 -2.42 8.51 -11.38
C GLY A 309 -1.99 9.55 -10.35
N LEU A 310 -0.70 9.62 -10.04
CA LEU A 310 -0.11 10.49 -9.01
C LEU A 310 0.11 11.91 -9.52
N VAL A 311 -0.97 12.63 -9.79
CA VAL A 311 -0.92 14.03 -10.26
C VAL A 311 -1.03 15.04 -9.12
N ARG A 312 -0.63 16.28 -9.40
CA ARG A 312 -0.84 17.45 -8.54
C ARG A 312 -1.50 18.57 -9.33
N LYS A 313 -2.43 19.31 -8.72
CA LYS A 313 -3.04 20.49 -9.35
C LYS A 313 -2.14 21.71 -9.19
N ARG A 314 -2.07 22.53 -10.24
CA ARG A 314 -1.42 23.85 -10.20
C ARG A 314 -2.08 24.84 -9.24
N SER A 315 -3.36 24.64 -8.93
CA SER A 315 -4.10 25.45 -7.97
C SER A 315 -3.79 25.13 -6.50
N SER A 316 -2.98 24.12 -6.21
CA SER A 316 -2.69 23.65 -4.84
C SER A 316 -1.49 24.35 -4.19
N GLY A 317 -1.39 25.67 -4.42
CA GLY A 317 -0.37 26.56 -3.84
C GLY A 317 1.06 26.32 -4.33
N SER A 318 2.00 26.95 -3.62
CA SER A 318 3.45 26.76 -3.72
C SER A 318 4.02 26.33 -2.37
N SER A 319 5.30 25.98 -2.32
CA SER A 319 6.03 25.79 -1.07
C SER A 319 6.75 27.07 -0.66
N LEU A 320 6.91 27.29 0.64
CA LEU A 320 7.81 28.32 1.19
C LEU A 320 9.16 27.74 1.65
N VAL A 321 9.25 26.41 1.78
CA VAL A 321 10.40 25.66 2.27
C VAL A 321 10.58 24.38 1.46
N GLU A 322 11.81 23.87 1.42
CA GLU A 322 12.13 22.57 0.83
C GLU A 322 11.47 21.39 1.59
N PRO A 323 11.29 20.21 0.96
CA PRO A 323 10.81 19.01 1.65
C PRO A 323 11.75 18.64 2.81
N LEU A 324 11.18 18.25 3.96
CA LEU A 324 11.95 17.81 5.13
C LEU A 324 12.78 16.56 4.84
N HIS A 325 12.30 15.69 3.95
CA HIS A 325 13.05 14.53 3.47
C HIS A 325 14.10 14.85 2.40
N GLY A 326 14.10 16.07 1.84
CA GLY A 326 14.96 16.46 0.73
C GLY A 326 14.94 15.45 -0.42
N ASN A 327 16.11 15.20 -1.01
CA ASN A 327 16.25 14.38 -2.22
C ASN A 327 16.39 12.86 -1.95
N ARG A 328 15.82 12.39 -0.83
CA ARG A 328 16.04 11.02 -0.31
C ARG A 328 15.47 9.94 -1.22
N MET A 329 14.24 10.12 -1.71
CA MET A 329 13.57 9.22 -2.66
C MET A 329 13.31 9.91 -4.00
N PHE A 330 12.99 11.20 -3.97
CA PHE A 330 12.80 12.00 -5.18
C PHE A 330 14.09 12.74 -5.53
N VAL A 331 14.43 12.81 -6.82
CA VAL A 331 15.47 13.71 -7.33
C VAL A 331 14.92 15.15 -7.38
N ARG A 332 15.83 16.14 -7.43
CA ARG A 332 15.46 17.56 -7.54
C ARG A 332 14.68 17.82 -8.82
N GLU A 333 13.72 18.74 -8.75
CA GLU A 333 12.91 19.10 -9.92
C GLU A 333 13.73 19.93 -10.92
N GLU A 334 14.62 20.80 -10.41
CA GLU A 334 15.56 21.61 -11.18
C GLU A 334 16.48 20.74 -12.05
N ASP A 335 17.19 19.77 -11.45
CA ASP A 335 18.11 18.86 -12.14
C ASP A 335 17.39 18.07 -13.26
N VAL A 336 16.13 17.69 -13.04
CA VAL A 336 15.28 17.04 -14.05
C VAL A 336 14.86 18.02 -15.15
N GLN A 337 14.43 19.25 -14.82
CA GLN A 337 14.04 20.22 -15.86
C GLN A 337 15.25 20.66 -16.70
N GLU A 338 16.44 20.79 -16.11
CA GLU A 338 17.69 21.06 -16.83
C GLU A 338 18.01 19.92 -17.81
N TYR A 339 17.90 18.67 -17.36
CA TYR A 339 18.09 17.50 -18.23
C TYR A 339 17.06 17.44 -19.36
N LEU A 340 15.77 17.64 -19.06
CA LEU A 340 14.70 17.67 -20.06
C LEU A 340 14.87 18.81 -21.08
N SER A 341 15.44 19.94 -20.67
CA SER A 341 15.67 21.10 -21.54
C SER A 341 16.88 20.92 -22.45
N SER A 342 17.94 20.27 -21.94
CA SER A 342 19.12 19.89 -22.72
C SER A 342 18.89 18.67 -23.63
N HIS A 343 17.87 17.85 -23.35
CA HIS A 343 17.50 16.66 -24.14
C HIS A 343 16.07 16.78 -24.69
N PRO A 344 15.80 17.72 -25.63
CA PRO A 344 14.46 17.95 -26.18
C PRO A 344 13.99 16.78 -27.06
N ASP A 345 13.33 15.80 -26.43
CA ASP A 345 12.66 14.69 -27.12
C ASP A 345 11.42 15.19 -27.89
N GLY A 346 11.62 15.58 -29.15
CA GLY A 346 10.54 15.95 -30.08
C GLY A 346 9.68 14.76 -30.54
N SER A 347 10.16 13.52 -30.38
CA SER A 347 9.43 12.31 -30.71
C SER A 347 8.79 11.68 -29.47
N LYS A 348 7.46 11.52 -29.48
CA LYS A 348 6.79 10.53 -28.62
C LYS A 348 7.38 9.13 -28.88
N PRO A 349 7.32 8.20 -27.91
CA PRO A 349 7.56 6.79 -28.19
C PRO A 349 6.68 6.36 -29.38
N ASN A 350 7.29 5.82 -30.44
CA ASN A 350 6.50 5.33 -31.56
C ASN A 350 5.88 3.98 -31.14
N GLU A 351 4.57 3.98 -30.88
CA GLU A 351 3.81 2.81 -30.36
C GLU A 351 3.83 1.60 -31.30
N ASP A 352 4.34 1.75 -32.53
CA ASP A 352 4.43 0.74 -33.59
C ASP A 352 5.06 -0.62 -33.20
N CYS A 353 5.69 -0.76 -32.03
CA CYS A 353 6.25 -2.04 -31.58
C CYS A 353 5.36 -2.85 -30.61
N SER A 354 4.31 -2.27 -30.02
CA SER A 354 3.53 -2.85 -28.92
C SER A 354 2.03 -2.67 -29.10
N ASN A 355 1.25 -3.76 -28.99
CA ASN A 355 -0.22 -3.71 -29.03
C ASN A 355 -0.86 -3.20 -27.72
N PHE A 356 -0.07 -3.10 -26.65
CA PHE A 356 -0.49 -2.46 -25.40
C PHE A 356 -0.32 -0.94 -25.52
N LYS A 357 -1.38 -0.19 -25.18
CA LYS A 357 -1.35 1.27 -25.15
C LYS A 357 -0.60 1.76 -23.91
N ALA A 358 0.67 2.11 -24.06
CA ALA A 358 1.39 2.88 -23.06
C ALA A 358 0.79 4.30 -22.95
N GLY A 359 0.48 4.74 -21.72
CA GLY A 359 0.26 6.14 -21.33
C GLY A 359 -0.93 6.94 -21.92
N ASN A 360 -1.46 6.60 -23.10
CA ASN A 360 -2.39 7.47 -23.85
C ASN A 360 -3.89 7.17 -23.64
N LEU A 361 -4.71 8.23 -23.70
CA LEU A 361 -6.19 8.26 -23.83
C LEU A 361 -7.09 8.24 -22.57
N LEU A 362 -6.80 8.99 -21.50
CA LEU A 362 -7.80 9.27 -20.44
C LEU A 362 -7.98 10.74 -20.01
N ARG A 363 -7.17 11.70 -20.49
CA ARG A 363 -7.34 13.12 -20.15
C ARG A 363 -7.17 14.01 -21.38
N SER A 364 -8.14 14.89 -21.60
CA SER A 364 -8.05 15.94 -22.61
C SER A 364 -6.90 16.90 -22.29
N GLN A 365 -6.29 17.48 -23.33
CA GLN A 365 -5.18 18.44 -23.18
C GLN A 365 -5.53 19.62 -22.25
N LYS A 366 -6.78 20.12 -22.30
CA LYS A 366 -7.32 21.15 -21.39
C LYS A 366 -7.23 20.76 -19.90
N ASN A 367 -7.32 19.47 -19.56
CA ASN A 367 -7.20 19.01 -18.18
C ASN A 367 -5.75 18.78 -17.74
N GLN A 368 -4.80 18.58 -18.67
CA GLN A 368 -3.37 18.54 -18.35
C GLN A 368 -2.82 19.92 -17.97
N GLN A 369 -3.28 20.99 -18.62
CA GLN A 369 -2.86 22.38 -18.32
C GLN A 369 -3.18 22.84 -16.87
N LYS A 370 -4.11 22.17 -16.19
CA LYS A 370 -4.48 22.43 -14.78
C LYS A 370 -3.55 21.73 -13.78
N LEU A 371 -2.58 20.96 -14.27
CA LEU A 371 -1.61 20.23 -13.48
C LEU A 371 -0.23 20.90 -13.63
N ASP A 372 0.60 20.73 -12.62
CA ASP A 372 2.05 20.95 -12.71
C ASP A 372 2.78 19.61 -12.66
N VAL A 373 2.36 18.68 -11.78
CA VAL A 373 2.77 17.27 -11.84
C VAL A 373 1.72 16.42 -12.57
N THR A 374 2.10 15.87 -13.71
CA THR A 374 1.27 15.01 -14.58
C THR A 374 1.37 13.51 -14.27
N GLY A 375 2.38 13.11 -13.49
CA GLY A 375 2.61 11.75 -13.01
C GLY A 375 3.89 11.66 -12.19
N VAL A 376 4.23 10.47 -11.71
CA VAL A 376 5.51 10.16 -11.06
C VAL A 376 6.18 9.03 -11.83
N PHE A 377 7.43 9.22 -12.25
CA PHE A 377 8.26 8.13 -12.80
C PHE A 377 9.13 7.59 -11.67
N GLY A 378 9.41 6.29 -11.65
CA GLY A 378 10.22 5.72 -10.57
C GLY A 378 10.83 4.36 -10.89
N VAL A 379 11.72 3.94 -10.00
CA VAL A 379 12.45 2.67 -10.09
C VAL A 379 12.54 1.98 -8.73
N SER A 380 12.39 0.66 -8.76
CA SER A 380 12.64 -0.25 -7.63
C SER A 380 13.61 -1.35 -8.04
N CYS A 381 14.29 -1.95 -7.08
CA CYS A 381 15.10 -3.13 -7.36
C CYS A 381 14.23 -4.40 -7.50
N ARG A 382 14.83 -5.50 -7.95
CA ARG A 382 14.24 -6.86 -7.96
C ARG A 382 13.59 -7.29 -6.64
N HIS A 383 14.02 -6.74 -5.51
CA HIS A 383 13.47 -7.03 -4.18
C HIS A 383 12.26 -6.13 -3.83
N GLU A 384 11.73 -5.38 -4.80
CA GLU A 384 10.61 -4.43 -4.66
C GLU A 384 10.89 -3.30 -3.65
N ILE A 385 12.16 -3.06 -3.33
CA ILE A 385 12.59 -1.89 -2.54
C ILE A 385 12.67 -0.67 -3.48
N PRO A 386 11.97 0.43 -3.17
CA PRO A 386 12.06 1.67 -3.95
C PRO A 386 13.47 2.27 -3.90
N LEU A 387 13.94 2.85 -5.02
CA LEU A 387 15.29 3.42 -5.13
C LEU A 387 15.31 4.92 -5.48
N VAL A 388 14.65 5.30 -6.58
CA VAL A 388 14.70 6.68 -7.15
C VAL A 388 13.37 7.01 -7.83
N PHE A 389 12.88 8.23 -7.63
CA PHE A 389 11.62 8.74 -8.16
C PHE A 389 11.80 10.16 -8.69
N LEU A 390 10.93 10.57 -9.62
CA LEU A 390 10.87 11.95 -10.13
C LEU A 390 9.42 12.37 -10.43
N ASN A 391 9.15 13.67 -10.35
CA ASN A 391 7.89 14.25 -10.84
C ASN A 391 7.95 14.40 -12.37
N MET A 392 6.87 14.02 -13.05
CA MET A 392 6.72 14.23 -14.49
C MET A 392 5.93 15.52 -14.74
N THR A 393 6.59 16.60 -15.16
CA THR A 393 5.93 17.89 -15.49
C THR A 393 5.31 17.90 -16.89
N GLN A 394 5.95 17.16 -17.79
CA GLN A 394 5.55 16.95 -19.17
C GLN A 394 5.12 15.48 -19.34
N GLY A 395 4.25 15.17 -20.31
CA GLY A 395 3.75 13.81 -20.54
C GLY A 395 4.86 12.81 -20.89
N GLU A 396 4.50 11.54 -21.16
CA GLU A 396 5.49 10.47 -21.36
C GLU A 396 6.57 10.82 -22.40
N ARG A 397 7.84 10.70 -21.97
CA ARG A 397 9.07 11.01 -22.71
C ARG A 397 10.16 10.02 -22.33
N LEU A 398 11.03 9.69 -23.29
CA LEU A 398 12.15 8.77 -23.06
C LEU A 398 13.27 9.43 -22.22
N ALA A 399 13.35 10.75 -22.18
CA ALA A 399 14.24 11.48 -21.29
C ALA A 399 14.05 11.14 -19.78
N TYR A 400 12.85 10.75 -19.31
CA TYR A 400 12.67 10.35 -17.90
C TYR A 400 13.37 9.02 -17.54
N PRO A 401 13.15 7.88 -18.24
CA PRO A 401 13.92 6.67 -17.99
C PRO A 401 15.42 6.86 -18.25
N MET A 402 15.82 7.68 -19.24
CA MET A 402 17.23 8.03 -19.45
C MET A 402 17.85 8.75 -18.26
N TYR A 403 17.13 9.72 -17.65
CA TYR A 403 17.58 10.40 -16.43
C TYR A 403 17.73 9.42 -15.26
N ILE A 404 16.76 8.53 -15.05
CA ILE A 404 16.85 7.52 -13.98
C ILE A 404 18.04 6.58 -14.18
N ILE A 405 18.33 6.15 -15.41
CA ILE A 405 19.51 5.33 -15.72
C ILE A 405 20.79 6.11 -15.40
N LYS A 406 20.90 7.38 -15.83
CA LYS A 406 22.04 8.27 -15.51
C LYS A 406 22.23 8.43 -14.00
N GLU A 407 21.14 8.65 -13.25
CA GLU A 407 21.16 8.81 -11.80
C GLU A 407 21.60 7.52 -11.09
N LEU A 408 21.09 6.36 -11.51
CA LEU A 408 21.51 5.05 -10.98
C LEU A 408 22.98 4.76 -11.24
N LEU A 409 23.51 5.14 -12.42
CA LEU A 409 24.91 4.95 -12.74
C LEU A 409 25.81 5.92 -11.96
N THR A 410 25.39 7.17 -11.78
CA THR A 410 26.06 8.15 -10.91
C THR A 410 26.14 7.66 -9.46
N ARG A 411 25.02 7.19 -8.87
CA ARG A 411 24.98 6.60 -7.51
C ARG A 411 25.81 5.32 -7.36
N ASN A 412 26.24 4.71 -8.47
CA ASN A 412 27.04 3.49 -8.49
C ASN A 412 28.42 3.67 -9.14
N GLN A 413 28.86 4.91 -9.36
CA GLN A 413 30.20 5.22 -9.86
C GLN A 413 31.27 4.60 -8.93
N GLY A 414 32.31 4.01 -9.53
CA GLY A 414 33.38 3.31 -8.80
C GLY A 414 33.03 1.90 -8.30
N LYS A 415 31.82 1.39 -8.55
CA LYS A 415 31.43 0.00 -8.25
C LYS A 415 31.43 -0.84 -9.53
N ASN A 416 31.75 -2.13 -9.40
CA ASN A 416 31.69 -3.10 -10.50
C ASN A 416 30.28 -3.70 -10.64
N LEU A 417 29.29 -2.86 -10.93
CA LEU A 417 27.88 -3.27 -11.04
C LEU A 417 27.40 -3.25 -12.49
N ASN A 418 26.89 -4.38 -12.97
CA ASN A 418 26.09 -4.42 -14.19
C ASN A 418 24.64 -4.03 -13.86
N LEU A 419 24.12 -3.01 -14.52
CA LEU A 419 22.77 -2.50 -14.36
C LEU A 419 21.82 -3.18 -15.36
N HIS A 420 20.93 -4.04 -14.86
CA HIS A 420 19.93 -4.76 -15.64
C HIS A 420 18.57 -4.10 -15.44
N VAL A 421 18.12 -3.35 -16.44
CA VAL A 421 16.92 -2.51 -16.37
C VAL A 421 15.76 -3.20 -17.07
N ILE A 422 14.62 -3.30 -16.38
CA ILE A 422 13.36 -3.79 -16.91
C ILE A 422 12.41 -2.60 -17.10
N TYR A 423 11.81 -2.47 -18.28
CA TYR A 423 10.85 -1.42 -18.60
C TYR A 423 9.97 -1.83 -19.80
N ASP A 424 8.68 -1.52 -19.75
CA ASP A 424 7.69 -1.85 -20.79
C ASP A 424 8.17 -1.56 -22.21
N ILE A 425 8.65 -0.35 -22.47
CA ILE A 425 9.11 0.07 -23.79
C ILE A 425 10.65 0.03 -23.92
N ALA A 426 11.31 -0.90 -23.21
CA ALA A 426 12.77 -1.08 -23.25
C ALA A 426 13.34 -1.25 -24.67
N CYS A 427 12.59 -1.86 -25.60
CA CYS A 427 12.99 -1.97 -27.01
C CYS A 427 13.01 -0.61 -27.76
N VAL A 428 12.11 0.31 -27.38
CA VAL A 428 12.07 1.69 -27.88
C VAL A 428 13.18 2.51 -27.24
N LEU A 429 13.39 2.35 -25.93
CA LEU A 429 14.48 3.01 -25.19
C LEU A 429 15.87 2.61 -25.73
N SER A 430 16.11 1.32 -25.92
CA SER A 430 17.31 0.79 -26.60
C SER A 430 17.53 1.45 -27.96
N SER A 431 16.48 1.49 -28.79
CA SER A 431 16.52 2.13 -30.11
C SER A 431 16.79 3.64 -30.06
N HIS A 432 16.47 4.31 -28.95
CA HIS A 432 16.74 5.72 -28.72
C HIS A 432 18.19 5.95 -28.28
N MET A 433 18.69 5.17 -27.31
CA MET A 433 20.10 5.20 -26.86
C MET A 433 21.06 5.01 -28.04
N HIS A 434 20.82 4.00 -28.87
CA HIS A 434 21.62 3.77 -30.08
C HIS A 434 21.57 4.93 -31.09
N LYS A 435 20.48 5.70 -31.17
CA LYS A 435 20.36 6.85 -32.09
C LYS A 435 21.12 8.08 -31.61
N LYS A 436 21.13 8.37 -30.31
CA LYS A 436 21.83 9.54 -29.75
C LYS A 436 23.35 9.35 -29.64
N ALA A 437 23.89 8.22 -30.11
CA ALA A 437 25.26 7.77 -29.83
C ALA A 437 25.59 7.66 -28.33
N GLU A 438 24.57 7.70 -27.47
CA GLU A 438 24.56 7.20 -26.09
C GLU A 438 24.58 5.66 -26.13
N ALA A 439 25.59 5.10 -26.82
CA ALA A 439 25.81 3.67 -26.92
C ALA A 439 25.78 3.09 -25.52
N MET A 440 25.01 1.99 -25.33
CA MET A 440 24.79 1.31 -24.04
C MET A 440 26.01 1.46 -23.14
N GLN A 441 25.90 2.30 -22.11
CA GLN A 441 27.03 2.53 -21.20
C GLN A 441 27.47 1.16 -20.67
N GLN A 442 28.78 0.90 -20.68
CA GLN A 442 29.31 -0.44 -20.40
C GLN A 442 28.74 -0.95 -19.07
N GLY A 443 28.10 -2.13 -19.11
CA GLY A 443 27.40 -2.71 -17.98
C GLY A 443 25.88 -2.48 -17.92
N VAL A 444 25.28 -1.69 -18.83
CA VAL A 444 23.80 -1.53 -18.91
C VAL A 444 23.18 -2.57 -19.85
N SER A 445 22.13 -3.24 -19.40
CA SER A 445 21.29 -4.15 -20.20
C SER A 445 19.81 -3.82 -20.03
N LEU A 446 19.01 -3.98 -21.09
CA LEU A 446 17.58 -3.60 -21.12
C LEU A 446 16.69 -4.82 -21.43
N ALA A 447 15.57 -4.96 -20.73
CA ALA A 447 14.56 -6.00 -20.95
C ALA A 447 13.12 -5.47 -20.77
N VAL A 448 12.14 -6.18 -21.33
CA VAL A 448 10.70 -5.95 -21.17
C VAL A 448 10.15 -6.99 -20.17
N PRO A 449 9.21 -6.65 -19.26
CA PRO A 449 8.62 -7.61 -18.32
C PRO A 449 8.10 -8.89 -18.97
N ALA A 450 8.16 -9.99 -18.24
CA ALA A 450 7.90 -11.35 -18.73
C ALA A 450 6.47 -11.55 -19.24
N PHE A 451 5.50 -10.76 -18.78
CA PHE A 451 4.14 -10.74 -19.32
C PHE A 451 4.00 -9.72 -20.46
N HIS A 452 4.50 -8.50 -20.24
CA HIS A 452 4.37 -7.38 -21.19
C HIS A 452 5.02 -7.69 -22.54
N VAL A 453 6.12 -8.46 -22.57
CA VAL A 453 6.88 -8.76 -23.78
C VAL A 453 6.04 -9.45 -24.87
N PHE A 454 5.06 -10.29 -24.51
CA PHE A 454 4.14 -10.93 -25.48
C PHE A 454 3.29 -9.91 -26.25
N GLY A 455 3.12 -8.71 -25.70
CA GLY A 455 2.48 -7.57 -26.34
C GLY A 455 3.29 -6.91 -27.46
N HIS A 456 4.58 -7.24 -27.60
CA HIS A 456 5.46 -6.65 -28.61
C HIS A 456 5.62 -7.55 -29.85
N LYS A 457 6.07 -6.94 -30.96
CA LYS A 457 6.51 -7.64 -32.18
C LYS A 457 7.48 -8.78 -31.84
N LEU A 458 7.44 -9.89 -32.60
CA LEU A 458 8.24 -11.11 -32.37
C LEU A 458 9.74 -10.83 -32.16
N GLN A 459 10.34 -9.90 -32.91
CA GLN A 459 11.76 -9.54 -32.74
C GLN A 459 12.05 -8.99 -31.34
N CYS A 460 11.10 -8.29 -30.72
CA CYS A 460 11.23 -7.81 -29.34
C CYS A 460 11.10 -8.94 -28.32
N GLN A 461 10.25 -9.95 -28.59
CA GLN A 461 10.13 -11.16 -27.76
C GLN A 461 11.41 -11.98 -27.73
N VAL A 462 12.11 -12.08 -28.88
CA VAL A 462 13.42 -12.71 -28.99
C VAL A 462 14.48 -11.89 -28.22
N LEU A 463 14.57 -10.59 -28.50
CA LEU A 463 15.71 -9.75 -28.07
C LEU A 463 15.61 -9.15 -26.67
N TYR A 464 14.42 -8.94 -26.13
CA TYR A 464 14.21 -8.18 -24.88
C TYR A 464 13.48 -8.95 -23.77
N SER A 465 13.13 -10.23 -23.96
CA SER A 465 12.47 -11.01 -22.91
C SER A 465 13.41 -11.29 -21.73
N THR A 466 12.98 -10.99 -20.50
CA THR A 466 13.75 -11.31 -19.26
C THR A 466 14.08 -12.80 -19.14
N ARG A 467 13.26 -13.68 -19.73
CA ARG A 467 13.50 -15.13 -19.73
C ARG A 467 14.58 -15.58 -20.72
N ARG A 468 14.91 -14.74 -21.72
CA ARG A 468 15.90 -15.03 -22.77
C ARG A 468 17.23 -14.31 -22.54
N LEU A 469 17.20 -13.15 -21.88
CA LEU A 469 18.40 -12.35 -21.61
C LEU A 469 19.19 -12.86 -20.39
N LYS A 470 20.49 -13.08 -20.59
CA LYS A 470 21.44 -13.42 -19.52
C LYS A 470 21.51 -12.27 -18.50
N GLY A 471 21.57 -12.62 -17.21
CA GLY A 471 21.65 -11.66 -16.11
C GLY A 471 20.31 -11.34 -15.43
N PHE A 472 19.18 -11.47 -16.14
CA PHE A 472 17.84 -11.17 -15.58
C PHE A 472 17.23 -12.33 -14.78
N GLY A 473 17.55 -13.59 -15.14
CA GLY A 473 16.99 -14.79 -14.50
C GLY A 473 15.46 -14.81 -14.51
N LEU A 474 14.83 -15.45 -13.51
CA LEU A 474 13.36 -15.51 -13.38
C LEU A 474 12.71 -14.21 -12.86
N THR A 475 13.21 -13.03 -13.24
CA THR A 475 12.54 -11.77 -12.89
C THR A 475 11.29 -11.59 -13.76
N ASP A 476 10.13 -11.43 -13.11
CA ASP A 476 8.88 -11.13 -13.80
C ASP A 476 8.87 -9.71 -14.38
N GLY A 477 9.42 -8.75 -13.63
CA GLY A 477 9.43 -7.33 -14.00
C GLY A 477 8.31 -6.55 -13.31
N GLU A 478 7.36 -7.22 -12.65
CA GLU A 478 6.07 -6.70 -12.17
C GLU A 478 6.15 -5.97 -10.80
N GLY A 479 7.34 -5.50 -10.43
CA GLY A 479 7.61 -4.92 -9.10
C GLY A 479 7.06 -3.50 -8.94
N MET A 480 7.06 -2.72 -10.02
CA MET A 480 6.59 -1.33 -9.99
C MET A 480 5.07 -1.27 -9.90
N GLU A 481 4.36 -2.19 -10.53
CA GLU A 481 2.91 -2.34 -10.59
C GLU A 481 2.36 -2.61 -9.19
N ARG A 482 3.06 -3.48 -8.43
CA ARG A 482 2.79 -3.77 -7.00
C ARG A 482 3.01 -2.53 -6.13
N LEU A 483 4.09 -1.79 -6.37
CA LEU A 483 4.40 -0.55 -5.66
C LEU A 483 3.41 0.58 -5.99
N TRP A 484 2.95 0.67 -7.24
CA TRP A 484 1.92 1.61 -7.68
C TRP A 484 0.54 1.27 -7.15
N SER A 485 0.18 -0.01 -7.02
CA SER A 485 -1.07 -0.43 -6.36
C SER A 485 -1.16 0.14 -4.94
N PHE A 486 -0.05 0.10 -4.19
CA PHE A 486 0.07 0.78 -2.90
C PHE A 486 0.03 2.31 -3.04
N LEU A 487 0.92 2.90 -3.85
CA LEU A 487 1.14 4.35 -3.89
C LEU A 487 -0.05 5.13 -4.50
N ARG A 488 -0.80 4.55 -5.44
CA ARG A 488 -2.01 5.16 -6.04
C ARG A 488 -3.08 5.49 -4.99
N ARG A 489 -3.11 4.78 -3.86
CA ARG A 489 -4.04 5.06 -2.74
C ARG A 489 -3.83 6.46 -2.14
N PHE A 490 -2.62 7.01 -2.24
CA PHE A 490 -2.31 8.37 -1.80
C PHE A 490 -2.72 9.47 -2.79
N ALA A 491 -3.06 9.13 -4.05
CA ALA A 491 -3.30 10.11 -5.12
C ALA A 491 -4.40 11.13 -4.79
N ARG A 492 -5.46 10.74 -4.06
CA ARG A 492 -6.53 11.67 -3.63
C ARG A 492 -6.02 12.73 -2.66
N ILE A 493 -5.11 12.36 -1.75
CA ILE A 493 -4.56 13.26 -0.72
C ILE A 493 -3.49 14.17 -1.34
N THR A 494 -2.49 13.54 -1.97
CA THR A 494 -1.30 14.23 -2.48
C THR A 494 -1.55 15.15 -3.67
N LYS A 495 -2.71 15.04 -4.33
CA LYS A 495 -3.10 15.89 -5.46
C LYS A 495 -3.39 17.33 -5.07
N GLU A 496 -3.83 17.55 -3.83
CA GLU A 496 -4.27 18.86 -3.33
C GLU A 496 -3.23 19.53 -2.40
N MET A 497 -2.08 18.89 -2.17
CA MET A 497 -1.03 19.36 -1.26
C MET A 497 -0.06 20.35 -1.92
N SER A 498 0.69 21.11 -1.10
CA SER A 498 1.87 21.87 -1.54
C SER A 498 2.93 20.93 -2.16
N PRO A 499 3.86 21.43 -2.99
CA PRO A 499 4.94 20.62 -3.56
C PRO A 499 5.75 19.87 -2.50
N SER A 500 6.16 20.54 -1.43
CA SER A 500 7.08 19.99 -0.43
C SER A 500 6.42 18.96 0.48
N HIS A 501 5.24 19.29 1.04
CA HIS A 501 4.50 18.32 1.87
C HIS A 501 4.05 17.10 1.06
N ARG A 502 3.80 17.25 -0.25
CA ARG A 502 3.55 16.13 -1.16
C ARG A 502 4.78 15.23 -1.27
N LEU A 503 5.97 15.80 -1.50
CA LEU A 503 7.21 15.03 -1.64
C LEU A 503 7.57 14.32 -0.32
N ASP A 504 7.35 14.97 0.82
CA ASP A 504 7.52 14.35 2.14
C ASP A 504 6.56 13.16 2.33
N LEU A 505 5.26 13.34 2.10
CA LEU A 505 4.27 12.26 2.25
C LEU A 505 4.53 11.08 1.28
N LEU A 506 4.92 11.35 0.04
CA LEU A 506 5.28 10.29 -0.91
C LEU A 506 6.59 9.60 -0.52
N THR A 507 7.58 10.34 -0.02
CA THR A 507 8.85 9.77 0.47
C THR A 507 8.62 8.89 1.69
N GLU A 508 7.81 9.33 2.66
CA GLU A 508 7.39 8.50 3.79
C GLU A 508 6.69 7.21 3.35
N ALA A 509 5.76 7.30 2.40
CA ALA A 509 5.04 6.15 1.88
C ALA A 509 5.97 5.15 1.18
N LEU A 510 6.93 5.63 0.39
CA LEU A 510 7.96 4.79 -0.25
C LEU A 510 8.87 4.12 0.78
N LEU A 511 9.37 4.88 1.76
CA LEU A 511 10.17 4.35 2.87
C LEU A 511 9.38 3.33 3.71
N TYR A 512 8.08 3.54 3.91
CA TYR A 512 7.20 2.61 4.60
C TYR A 512 7.01 1.31 3.81
N TYR A 513 6.81 1.41 2.48
CA TYR A 513 6.73 0.25 1.58
C TYR A 513 8.04 -0.55 1.58
N GLY A 514 9.19 0.12 1.46
CA GLY A 514 10.51 -0.50 1.55
C GLY A 514 10.72 -1.25 2.87
N ARG A 515 10.30 -0.67 4.01
CA ARG A 515 10.35 -1.36 5.31
C ARG A 515 9.51 -2.63 5.36
N ARG A 516 8.27 -2.59 4.86
CA ARG A 516 7.41 -3.78 4.76
C ARG A 516 8.08 -4.88 3.94
N LYS A 517 8.61 -4.52 2.77
CA LYS A 517 9.34 -5.46 1.90
C LYS A 517 10.61 -6.03 2.52
N THR A 518 11.33 -5.23 3.31
CA THR A 518 12.49 -5.67 4.09
C THR A 518 12.12 -6.56 5.27
N ALA A 519 10.97 -6.36 5.91
CA ALA A 519 10.53 -7.16 7.06
C ALA A 519 10.10 -8.60 6.68
N ASP A 520 9.72 -8.82 5.41
CA ASP A 520 9.34 -10.13 4.87
C ASP A 520 10.39 -10.66 3.86
N ILE A 521 11.63 -10.15 3.87
CA ILE A 521 12.56 -10.34 2.74
C ILE A 521 13.12 -11.76 2.66
N GLU A 522 13.43 -12.37 3.80
CA GLU A 522 13.92 -13.74 3.90
C GLU A 522 12.86 -14.76 3.44
N VAL A 523 11.59 -14.53 3.78
CA VAL A 523 10.45 -15.35 3.31
C VAL A 523 10.30 -15.23 1.80
N GLN A 524 10.39 -14.01 1.25
CA GLN A 524 10.34 -13.78 -0.20
C GLN A 524 11.53 -14.43 -0.94
N LEU A 525 12.73 -14.38 -0.37
CA LEU A 525 13.93 -15.00 -0.96
C LEU A 525 13.85 -16.53 -0.93
N HIS A 526 13.40 -17.12 0.18
CA HIS A 526 13.19 -18.57 0.28
C HIS A 526 12.21 -19.06 -0.78
N HIS A 527 11.03 -18.43 -0.88
CA HIS A 527 10.02 -18.81 -1.86
C HIS A 527 10.52 -18.63 -3.31
N ARG A 528 11.32 -17.57 -3.58
CA ARG A 528 11.96 -17.37 -4.88
C ARG A 528 13.01 -18.44 -5.19
N TRP A 529 13.73 -18.94 -4.20
CA TRP A 529 14.69 -20.05 -4.34
C TRP A 529 13.97 -21.35 -4.67
N GLU A 530 13.00 -21.78 -3.85
CA GLU A 530 12.22 -23.01 -4.07
C GLU A 530 11.57 -23.01 -5.47
N LYS A 531 11.00 -21.86 -5.87
CA LYS A 531 10.42 -21.69 -7.20
C LYS A 531 11.48 -21.81 -8.30
N ALA A 532 12.67 -21.26 -8.12
CA ALA A 532 13.74 -21.32 -9.11
C ALA A 532 14.27 -22.76 -9.28
N GLU A 533 14.45 -23.49 -8.18
CA GLU A 533 14.85 -24.90 -8.20
C GLU A 533 13.79 -25.78 -8.88
N LYS A 534 12.51 -25.63 -8.49
CA LYS A 534 11.39 -26.35 -9.13
C LYS A 534 11.30 -26.07 -10.63
N VAL A 535 11.42 -24.80 -11.05
CA VAL A 535 11.41 -24.41 -12.46
C VAL A 535 12.62 -24.97 -13.21
N ALA A 536 13.81 -25.00 -12.59
CA ALA A 536 15.00 -25.56 -13.20
C ALA A 536 14.92 -27.08 -13.41
N ASN A 537 14.28 -27.82 -12.49
CA ASN A 537 14.07 -29.26 -12.63
C ASN A 537 13.01 -29.57 -13.71
N LEU A 538 11.85 -28.91 -13.66
CA LEU A 538 10.81 -29.05 -14.69
C LEU A 538 11.33 -28.70 -16.09
N ALA A 539 12.09 -27.61 -16.25
CA ALA A 539 12.66 -27.23 -17.54
C ALA A 539 13.66 -28.26 -18.09
N LYS A 540 14.38 -29.00 -17.24
CA LYS A 540 15.25 -30.11 -17.67
C LYS A 540 14.43 -31.32 -18.13
N GLU A 541 13.37 -31.66 -17.42
CA GLU A 541 12.46 -32.76 -17.76
C GLU A 541 11.73 -32.49 -19.07
N GLU A 542 11.15 -31.29 -19.22
CA GLU A 542 10.49 -30.83 -20.46
C GLU A 542 11.46 -30.81 -21.65
N LEU A 543 12.67 -30.27 -21.47
CA LEU A 543 13.69 -30.25 -22.53
C LEU A 543 14.12 -31.67 -22.92
N ALA A 544 14.34 -32.56 -21.96
CA ALA A 544 14.70 -33.96 -22.23
C ALA A 544 13.60 -34.72 -22.98
N ALA A 545 12.32 -34.47 -22.65
CA ALA A 545 11.19 -35.03 -23.38
C ALA A 545 11.14 -34.52 -24.83
N VAL A 546 11.21 -33.21 -25.04
CA VAL A 546 11.21 -32.60 -26.39
C VAL A 546 12.39 -33.07 -27.25
N LEU A 547 13.59 -33.22 -26.66
CA LEU A 547 14.76 -33.74 -27.37
C LEU A 547 14.63 -35.23 -27.72
N LYS A 548 13.90 -36.02 -26.93
CA LYS A 548 13.62 -37.44 -27.21
C LYS A 548 12.58 -37.63 -28.32
N GLU A 549 11.62 -36.72 -28.43
CA GLU A 549 10.58 -36.72 -29.47
C GLU A 549 11.05 -36.08 -30.80
N ALA A 550 12.21 -35.43 -30.82
CA ALA A 550 12.74 -34.79 -32.01
C ALA A 550 13.01 -35.83 -33.14
N PRO A 551 12.57 -35.57 -34.39
CA PRO A 551 12.73 -36.51 -35.51
C PRO A 551 14.17 -36.63 -36.04
N ALA A 552 15.12 -35.94 -35.41
CA ALA A 552 16.54 -35.97 -35.71
C ALA A 552 17.34 -35.77 -34.41
N SER A 553 18.63 -36.17 -34.41
CA SER A 553 19.50 -35.97 -33.26
C SER A 553 19.76 -34.48 -33.00
N VAL A 554 19.05 -33.91 -32.02
CA VAL A 554 19.22 -32.53 -31.56
C VAL A 554 20.07 -32.56 -30.29
N SER A 555 21.26 -31.97 -30.36
CA SER A 555 22.11 -31.73 -29.19
C SER A 555 21.83 -30.36 -28.56
N GLU A 556 22.25 -30.16 -27.30
CA GLU A 556 22.17 -28.86 -26.65
C GLU A 556 22.90 -27.76 -27.45
N HIS A 557 24.05 -28.06 -28.04
CA HIS A 557 24.77 -27.17 -28.94
C HIS A 557 23.95 -26.79 -30.19
N THR A 558 23.15 -27.72 -30.73
CA THR A 558 22.21 -27.40 -31.83
C THR A 558 21.14 -26.40 -31.37
N VAL A 559 20.59 -26.56 -30.17
CA VAL A 559 19.60 -25.61 -29.60
C VAL A 559 20.23 -24.24 -29.36
N GLN A 560 21.44 -24.18 -28.77
CA GLN A 560 22.17 -22.92 -28.55
C GLN A 560 22.43 -22.18 -29.87
N ARG A 561 22.93 -22.88 -30.90
CA ARG A 561 23.13 -22.32 -32.25
C ARG A 561 21.82 -21.81 -32.88
N TRP A 562 20.69 -22.48 -32.65
CA TRP A 562 19.38 -21.99 -33.11
C TRP A 562 18.96 -20.70 -32.39
N MET A 563 19.18 -20.61 -31.07
CA MET A 563 18.92 -19.39 -30.31
C MET A 563 19.80 -18.22 -30.79
N GLU A 564 21.07 -18.45 -31.10
CA GLU A 564 21.97 -17.44 -31.67
C GLU A 564 21.51 -16.99 -33.06
N THR A 565 21.17 -17.94 -33.93
CA THR A 565 20.66 -17.68 -35.28
C THR A 565 19.36 -16.86 -35.23
N GLU A 566 18.43 -17.20 -34.34
CA GLU A 566 17.17 -16.47 -34.17
C GLU A 566 17.40 -15.05 -33.65
N ASN A 567 18.31 -14.86 -32.68
CA ASN A 567 18.72 -13.54 -32.20
C ASN A 567 19.29 -12.68 -33.34
N GLU A 568 20.16 -13.24 -34.18
CA GLU A 568 20.76 -12.49 -35.27
C GLU A 568 19.74 -12.14 -36.37
N VAL A 569 18.85 -13.07 -36.73
CA VAL A 569 17.72 -12.79 -37.63
C VAL A 569 16.82 -11.68 -37.06
N ALA A 570 16.56 -11.68 -35.75
CA ALA A 570 15.78 -10.63 -35.10
C ALA A 570 16.48 -9.26 -35.17
N ARG A 571 17.80 -9.18 -34.89
CA ARG A 571 18.60 -7.94 -35.02
C ARG A 571 18.61 -7.42 -36.45
N LEU A 572 18.93 -8.29 -37.42
CA LEU A 572 18.95 -7.96 -38.83
C LEU A 572 17.58 -7.50 -39.34
N THR A 573 16.50 -8.07 -38.80
CA THR A 573 15.14 -7.61 -39.11
C THR A 573 14.90 -6.20 -38.56
N VAL A 574 15.24 -5.91 -37.30
CA VAL A 574 15.14 -4.55 -36.72
C VAL A 574 15.95 -3.52 -37.51
N LEU A 575 17.10 -3.91 -38.09
CA LEU A 575 17.89 -3.05 -38.98
C LEU A 575 17.23 -2.90 -40.37
N LYS A 576 16.76 -3.99 -41.00
CA LYS A 576 16.12 -3.96 -42.32
C LYS A 576 14.78 -3.23 -42.34
N THR A 577 14.00 -3.24 -41.26
CA THR A 577 12.76 -2.45 -41.13
C THR A 577 13.03 -0.94 -41.20
N LYS A 578 14.28 -0.48 -41.02
CA LYS A 578 14.68 0.94 -41.21
C LYS A 578 15.10 1.28 -42.65
N ILE A 579 15.20 0.30 -43.55
CA ILE A 579 15.76 0.45 -44.91
C ILE A 579 14.69 0.18 -46.00
N ALA A 580 13.56 -0.43 -45.66
CA ALA A 580 12.64 -1.00 -46.63
C ALA A 580 11.22 -0.37 -46.62
N ASP A 581 11.05 0.74 -47.35
CA ASP A 581 9.82 1.03 -48.09
C ASP A 581 9.68 0.11 -49.33
N SER A 582 10.11 -1.15 -49.20
CA SER A 582 9.99 -2.17 -50.24
C SER A 582 9.15 -3.32 -49.72
N VAL A 583 8.06 -3.60 -50.44
CA VAL A 583 7.11 -4.67 -50.14
C VAL A 583 7.88 -5.99 -49.92
N PRO A 584 7.73 -6.66 -48.76
CA PRO A 584 8.43 -7.91 -48.47
C PRO A 584 8.26 -8.93 -49.59
N LYS A 585 9.34 -9.64 -49.95
CA LYS A 585 9.35 -10.60 -51.08
C LYS A 585 8.19 -11.61 -51.00
N TRP A 586 7.87 -12.09 -49.79
CA TRP A 586 6.74 -13.00 -49.56
C TRP A 586 5.36 -12.35 -49.83
N LYS A 587 5.17 -11.04 -49.58
CA LYS A 587 3.94 -10.33 -49.93
C LYS A 587 3.78 -10.18 -51.44
N ARG A 588 4.88 -9.94 -52.18
CA ARG A 588 4.84 -10.00 -53.64
C ARG A 588 4.44 -11.39 -54.12
N VAL A 589 5.16 -12.44 -53.68
CA VAL A 589 4.85 -13.83 -54.05
C VAL A 589 3.39 -14.18 -53.73
N TYR A 590 2.90 -13.87 -52.52
CA TYR A 590 1.52 -14.10 -52.14
C TYR A 590 0.51 -13.38 -53.05
N VAL A 591 0.73 -12.10 -53.36
CA VAL A 591 -0.16 -11.34 -54.26
C VAL A 591 -0.09 -11.89 -55.70
N THR A 592 1.09 -12.24 -56.20
CA THR A 592 1.26 -12.87 -57.53
C THR A 592 0.51 -14.20 -57.59
N THR A 593 0.72 -15.10 -56.62
CA THR A 593 0.04 -16.40 -56.56
C THR A 593 -1.47 -16.26 -56.31
N LEU A 594 -1.93 -15.21 -55.62
CA LEU A 594 -3.36 -14.92 -55.47
C LEU A 594 -3.99 -14.45 -56.79
N ILE A 595 -3.27 -13.64 -57.57
CA ILE A 595 -3.69 -13.21 -58.92
C ILE A 595 -3.71 -14.41 -59.88
N GLU A 596 -2.67 -15.24 -59.88
CA GLU A 596 -2.62 -16.49 -60.67
C GLU A 596 -3.80 -17.42 -60.32
N LEU A 597 -4.09 -17.60 -59.03
CA LEU A 597 -5.24 -18.38 -58.55
C LEU A 597 -6.59 -17.78 -58.99
N GLN A 598 -6.71 -16.45 -59.02
CA GLN A 598 -7.92 -15.77 -59.49
C GLN A 598 -8.08 -15.87 -61.01
N GLN A 599 -6.99 -15.76 -61.77
CA GLN A 599 -6.98 -15.95 -63.22
C GLN A 599 -7.39 -17.38 -63.58
N LEU A 600 -6.78 -18.39 -62.95
CA LEU A 600 -7.14 -19.80 -63.15
C LEU A 600 -8.61 -20.07 -62.81
N LYS A 601 -9.16 -19.45 -61.75
CA LYS A 601 -10.59 -19.54 -61.40
C LYS A 601 -11.53 -18.78 -62.32
N SER A 602 -11.03 -17.84 -63.12
CA SER A 602 -11.80 -17.10 -64.12
C SER A 602 -11.79 -17.73 -65.52
N CYS A 603 -11.00 -18.79 -65.73
CA CYS A 603 -10.85 -19.44 -67.03
C CYS A 603 -11.77 -20.65 -67.25
N ASP A 604 -12.48 -21.13 -66.24
CA ASP A 604 -13.52 -22.16 -66.40
C ASP A 604 -14.90 -21.54 -66.66
N HIS A 605 -15.12 -21.11 -67.90
CA HIS A 605 -16.34 -21.45 -68.63
C HIS A 605 -16.17 -21.23 -70.14
N ASP A 606 -16.59 -22.25 -70.90
CA ASP A 606 -16.92 -22.24 -72.32
C ASP A 606 -15.79 -22.05 -73.36
N SER A 607 -15.17 -23.16 -73.79
CA SER A 607 -15.32 -23.63 -75.19
C SER A 607 -14.64 -24.98 -75.52
N ALA A 608 -15.26 -25.68 -76.48
CA ALA A 608 -14.71 -26.77 -77.32
C ALA A 608 -14.44 -28.16 -76.70
N VAL A 609 -15.45 -29.02 -76.84
CA VAL A 609 -15.30 -30.47 -77.05
C VAL A 609 -14.56 -30.74 -78.39
N ALA A 610 -13.87 -31.89 -78.47
CA ALA A 610 -13.04 -32.40 -79.57
C ALA A 610 -11.70 -31.65 -79.75
N ASP A 611 -10.56 -32.33 -79.95
CA ASP A 611 -10.36 -33.62 -80.62
C ASP A 611 -9.18 -34.42 -80.04
N GLU A 612 -9.17 -35.75 -80.23
CA GLU A 612 -8.02 -36.59 -79.87
C GLU A 612 -6.90 -36.47 -80.91
N LYS A 613 -5.65 -36.20 -80.48
CA LYS A 613 -4.44 -37.05 -80.78
C LYS A 613 -3.09 -36.33 -80.56
N LYS A 614 -2.13 -37.15 -80.10
CA LYS A 614 -0.66 -37.04 -80.25
C LYS A 614 0.04 -35.79 -79.68
N TRP A 615 0.81 -36.02 -78.61
CA TRP A 615 2.30 -35.96 -78.58
C TRP A 615 2.74 -36.40 -77.16
N THR A 616 3.24 -37.62 -76.92
CA THR A 616 4.65 -38.06 -77.09
C THR A 616 5.71 -37.07 -76.63
N GLY A 617 6.54 -37.45 -75.65
CA GLY A 617 7.90 -36.91 -75.51
C GLY A 617 8.30 -36.46 -74.10
N ASN A 618 9.05 -37.32 -73.41
CA ASN A 618 9.90 -36.96 -72.26
C ASN A 618 10.76 -35.70 -72.52
N CYS A 619 11.05 -34.93 -71.48
CA CYS A 619 12.33 -34.97 -70.72
C CYS A 619 12.78 -33.58 -70.21
N CYS A 620 13.53 -33.56 -69.09
CA CYS A 620 14.27 -32.40 -68.53
C CYS A 620 13.38 -31.22 -68.02
N GLN A 621 13.72 -30.35 -67.06
CA GLN A 621 14.80 -30.19 -66.05
C GLN A 621 14.34 -29.05 -65.07
N ILE A 622 14.89 -28.71 -63.90
CA ILE A 622 16.11 -29.08 -63.12
C ILE A 622 15.67 -29.36 -61.65
N VAL A 623 16.62 -29.72 -60.77
CA VAL A 623 16.59 -29.69 -59.28
C VAL A 623 16.56 -28.26 -58.71
#